data_AF-A0A957TTN5-F1
#
_entry.id   AF-A0A957TTN5-F1
#
_cell.length_a   1.000
_cell.length_b   1.000
_cell.length_c   1.000
_cell.angle_alpha   90.00
_cell.angle_beta   90.00
_cell.angle_gamma   90.00
#
_symmetry.space_group_name_H-M   'P 1'
#
loop_
_entity.id
_entity.type
_entity.pdbx_description
1 polymer ?
#
loop_
_entity_poly.entity_id
_entity_poly.type
_entity_poly.pdbx_seq_one_letter_code
_entity_poly.pdbx_strand_id
1 'polypeptide(L)'
;MSLNIKNPEAYNLANELAQLTGQSMTAVVIEALRKQRQQIMNDQRKDIQAQELMAIAKRCAAHIQRPAAAVDHGEMLYDENGLPR
;
A
#
# COMPACT_ATOMS: atom_id res chain seq x y z
N MET A 1 -24.26 -15.36 -15.84
CA MET A 1 -24.36 -14.17 -16.72
C MET A 1 -23.22 -14.23 -17.73
N SER A 2 -23.42 -13.78 -18.97
CA SER A 2 -22.40 -13.74 -20.02
C SER A 2 -21.90 -12.31 -20.26
N LEU A 3 -20.58 -12.13 -20.31
CA LEU A 3 -19.95 -10.86 -20.69
C LEU A 3 -19.67 -10.88 -22.20
N ASN A 4 -20.27 -9.96 -22.96
CA ASN A 4 -20.06 -9.84 -24.40
C ASN A 4 -19.23 -8.59 -24.71
N ILE A 5 -18.05 -8.76 -25.29
CA ILE A 5 -17.13 -7.67 -25.66
C ILE A 5 -16.90 -7.73 -27.16
N LYS A 6 -17.45 -6.76 -27.90
CA LYS A 6 -17.25 -6.61 -29.35
C LYS A 6 -16.12 -5.62 -29.62
N ASN A 7 -14.89 -6.04 -29.34
CA ASN A 7 -13.70 -5.25 -29.59
C ASN A 7 -12.60 -6.16 -30.20
N PRO A 8 -12.06 -5.85 -31.40
CA PRO A 8 -11.07 -6.70 -32.06
C PRO A 8 -9.73 -6.73 -31.34
N GLU A 9 -9.33 -5.63 -30.69
CA GLU A 9 -8.12 -5.56 -29.89
C GLU A 9 -8.21 -6.46 -28.66
N ALA A 10 -9.35 -6.44 -27.96
CA ALA A 10 -9.59 -7.32 -26.80
C ALA A 10 -9.51 -8.80 -27.19
N TYR A 11 -10.04 -9.16 -28.36
CA TYR A 11 -9.93 -10.51 -28.90
C TYR A 11 -8.47 -10.88 -29.19
N ASN A 12 -7.73 -10.02 -29.89
CA ASN A 12 -6.33 -10.27 -30.24
C ASN A 12 -5.45 -10.44 -29.01
N LEU A 13 -5.58 -9.55 -28.02
CA LEU A 13 -4.83 -9.63 -26.76
C LEU A 13 -5.14 -10.91 -25.98
N ALA A 14 -6.43 -11.26 -25.86
CA ALA A 14 -6.83 -12.48 -25.16
C ALA A 14 -6.34 -13.74 -25.89
N ASN A 15 -6.34 -13.73 -27.23
CA ASN A 15 -5.87 -14.85 -28.04
C ASN A 15 -4.34 -15.00 -27.97
N GLU A 16 -3.59 -13.91 -28.07
CA GLU A 16 -2.14 -13.93 -27.93
C GLU A 16 -1.72 -14.46 -26.55
N LEU A 17 -2.33 -13.93 -25.48
CA LEU A 17 -2.05 -14.40 -24.13
C LEU A 17 -2.43 -15.88 -23.93
N ALA A 18 -3.56 -16.33 -24.50
CA ALA A 18 -3.94 -17.74 -24.46
C ALA A 18 -2.93 -18.65 -25.15
N GLN A 19 -2.39 -18.23 -26.30
CA GLN A 19 -1.33 -18.97 -27.00
C GLN A 19 -0.03 -19.00 -26.19
N LEU A 20 0.35 -17.89 -25.57
CA LEU A 20 1.56 -17.79 -24.76
C LEU A 20 1.48 -18.60 -23.47
N THR A 21 0.31 -18.68 -22.83
CA THR A 21 0.13 -19.40 -21.56
C THR A 21 -0.35 -20.84 -21.72
N GLY A 22 -0.80 -21.23 -22.92
CA GLY A 22 -1.43 -22.53 -23.17
C GLY A 22 -2.80 -22.69 -22.48
N GLN A 23 -3.40 -21.60 -22.03
CA GLN A 23 -4.71 -21.60 -21.38
C GLN A 23 -5.83 -21.21 -22.36
N SER A 24 -7.09 -21.39 -21.95
CA SER A 24 -8.22 -20.87 -22.74
C SER A 24 -8.31 -19.34 -22.64
N MET A 25 -8.84 -18.69 -23.70
CA MET A 25 -9.07 -17.24 -23.69
C MET A 25 -9.92 -16.81 -22.48
N THR A 26 -10.91 -17.61 -22.08
CA THR A 26 -11.73 -17.33 -20.90
C THR A 26 -10.91 -17.34 -19.61
N ALA A 27 -10.02 -18.32 -19.43
CA ALA A 27 -9.15 -18.39 -18.25
C ALA A 27 -8.24 -17.17 -18.17
N VAL A 28 -7.58 -16.84 -19.28
CA VAL A 28 -6.71 -15.66 -19.39
C VAL A 28 -7.46 -14.36 -19.07
N VAL A 29 -8.65 -14.16 -19.64
CA VAL A 29 -9.44 -12.95 -19.38
C VAL A 29 -9.84 -12.86 -17.91
N ILE A 30 -10.25 -13.97 -17.30
CA ILE A 30 -10.60 -14.00 -15.87
C ILE A 30 -9.39 -13.67 -15.00
N GLU A 31 -8.23 -14.24 -15.30
CA GLU A 31 -6.98 -13.98 -14.57
C GLU A 31 -6.52 -12.53 -14.72
N ALA A 32 -6.56 -11.98 -15.94
CA ALA A 32 -6.22 -10.58 -16.20
C ALA A 32 -7.12 -9.62 -15.40
N LEU A 33 -8.44 -9.85 -15.40
CA LEU A 33 -9.40 -9.06 -14.63
C LEU A 33 -9.17 -9.20 -13.11
N ARG A 34 -8.87 -10.41 -12.62
CA ARG A 34 -8.54 -10.63 -11.20
C ARG A 34 -7.28 -9.90 -10.79
N LYS A 35 -6.22 -9.97 -11.61
CA LYS A 35 -4.95 -9.28 -11.38
C LYS A 35 -5.15 -7.77 -11.34
N GLN A 36 -5.87 -7.22 -12.32
CA GLN A 36 -6.16 -5.79 -12.36
C GLN A 36 -6.95 -5.33 -11.14
N ARG A 37 -8.00 -6.08 -10.75
CA ARG A 37 -8.77 -5.78 -9.53
C ARG A 37 -7.89 -5.81 -8.29
N GLN A 38 -7.05 -6.83 -8.14
CA GLN A 38 -6.18 -6.97 -6.98
C GLN A 38 -5.16 -5.84 -6.88
N GLN A 39 -4.59 -5.41 -8.01
CA GLN A 39 -3.66 -4.29 -8.06
C GLN A 39 -4.34 -3.01 -7.58
N ILE A 40 -5.51 -2.67 -8.13
CA ILE A 40 -6.28 -1.48 -7.72
C ILE A 40 -6.63 -1.52 -6.23
N MET A 41 -7.08 -2.68 -5.72
CA MET A 41 -7.41 -2.83 -4.30
C MET A 41 -6.19 -2.66 -3.39
N ASN A 42 -5.02 -3.15 -3.81
CA ASN A 42 -3.79 -3.02 -3.04
C ASN A 42 -3.33 -1.56 -2.99
N ASP A 43 -3.42 -0.84 -4.11
CA ASP A 43 -3.01 0.57 -4.18
C ASP A 43 -3.93 1.44 -3.31
N GLN A 44 -5.25 1.23 -3.39
CA GLN A 44 -6.21 1.91 -2.50
C GLN A 44 -5.92 1.64 -1.01
N ARG A 45 -5.59 0.39 -0.64
CA ARG A 45 -5.25 0.05 0.75
C ARG A 45 -3.99 0.74 1.24
N LYS A 46 -2.97 0.86 0.39
CA LYS A 46 -1.73 1.58 0.72
C LYS A 46 -2.02 3.07 0.95
N ASP A 47 -2.85 3.68 0.11
CA ASP A 47 -3.24 5.08 0.26
C ASP A 47 -3.98 5.32 1.58
N ILE A 48 -4.94 4.46 1.91
CA ILE A 48 -5.67 4.53 3.19
C ILE A 48 -4.70 4.40 4.37
N GLN A 49 -3.81 3.41 4.34
CA GLN A 49 -2.82 3.20 5.40
C GLN A 49 -1.88 4.40 5.57
N ALA A 50 -1.40 4.98 4.47
CA ALA A 50 -0.55 6.17 4.51
C ALA A 50 -1.30 7.37 5.10
N GLN A 51 -2.57 7.54 4.77
CA GLN A 51 -3.41 8.60 5.34
C GLN A 51 -3.64 8.41 6.84
N GLU A 52 -3.88 7.17 7.30
CA GLU A 52 -4.02 6.85 8.72
C GLU A 52 -2.74 7.12 9.50
N LEU A 53 -1.59 6.70 8.97
CA LEU A 53 -0.28 6.97 9.56
C LEU A 53 0.01 8.48 9.63
N MET A 54 -0.30 9.22 8.56
CA MET A 54 -0.15 10.67 8.53
C MET A 54 -1.09 11.35 9.55
N ALA A 55 -2.31 10.84 9.73
CA ALA A 55 -3.24 11.35 10.72
C ALA A 55 -2.71 11.11 12.15
N ILE A 56 -2.13 9.94 12.44
CA ILE A 56 -1.46 9.66 13.72
C ILE A 56 -0.29 10.63 13.91
N ALA A 57 0.60 10.76 12.92
CA ALA A 57 1.75 11.64 12.98
C ALA A 57 1.36 13.10 13.27
N LYS A 58 0.31 13.61 12.60
CA LYS A 58 -0.23 14.95 12.85
C LYS A 58 -0.74 15.13 14.28
N ARG A 59 -1.46 14.13 14.83
CA ARG A 59 -1.92 14.17 16.22
C ARG A 59 -0.74 14.18 17.20
N CYS A 60 0.24 13.30 17.00
CA CYS A 60 1.45 13.28 17.83
C CYS A 60 2.19 14.62 17.76
N ALA A 61 2.40 15.16 16.55
CA ALA A 61 3.10 16.43 16.36
C ALA A 61 2.41 17.62 17.04
N ALA A 62 1.08 17.62 17.17
CA ALA A 62 0.33 18.66 17.87
C ALA A 62 0.58 18.68 19.39
N HIS A 63 1.01 17.56 19.97
CA HIS A 63 1.30 17.44 21.41
C HIS A 63 2.78 17.63 21.75
N ILE A 64 3.66 17.70 20.75
CA ILE A 64 5.09 17.93 20.96
C ILE A 64 5.32 19.44 21.16
N GLN A 65 5.74 19.84 22.36
CA GLN A 65 6.18 21.22 22.62
C GLN A 65 7.45 21.51 21.82
N ARG A 66 7.49 22.66 21.15
CA ARG A 66 8.64 23.10 20.34
C ARG A 66 9.46 24.19 21.05
N PRO A 67 10.80 24.18 20.90
CA PRO A 67 11.59 23.21 20.14
C PRO A 67 11.51 21.82 20.78
N ALA A 68 11.39 20.79 19.95
CA ALA A 68 11.48 19.41 20.41
C ALA A 68 12.95 19.20 20.80
N ALA A 69 13.31 19.66 22.00
CA ALA A 69 14.60 19.34 22.56
C ALA A 69 14.60 17.84 22.76
N ALA A 70 15.54 17.14 22.12
CA ALA A 70 15.95 15.85 22.62
C ALA A 70 16.45 16.14 24.02
N VAL A 71 15.61 15.91 25.03
CA VAL A 71 16.05 15.97 26.42
C VAL A 71 17.20 14.98 26.50
N ASP A 72 18.37 15.44 26.95
CA ASP A 72 19.46 14.52 27.25
C ASP A 72 18.97 13.63 28.40
N HIS A 73 18.45 12.46 28.03
CA HIS A 73 17.95 11.46 28.96
C HIS A 73 19.03 11.04 29.96
N GLY A 74 20.32 11.21 29.62
CA GLY A 74 21.44 11.08 30.54
C GLY A 74 21.31 12.07 31.71
N GLU A 75 21.23 13.36 31.42
CA GLU A 75 21.08 14.41 32.46
C GLU A 75 19.73 14.36 33.20
N MET A 76 18.67 13.89 32.53
CA MET A 76 17.35 13.79 33.14
C MET A 76 17.22 12.60 34.10
N LEU A 77 17.78 11.45 33.75
CA LEU A 77 17.59 10.20 34.48
C LEU A 77 18.73 9.84 35.41
N TYR A 78 19.93 10.39 35.18
CA TYR A 78 21.13 10.03 35.93
C TYR A 78 21.79 11.28 36.54
N ASP A 79 22.39 11.10 37.71
CA ASP A 79 23.26 12.10 38.32
C ASP A 79 24.66 12.10 37.68
N GLU A 80 25.53 13.00 38.14
CA GLU A 80 26.91 13.14 37.66
C GLU A 80 27.79 11.90 37.89
N ASN A 81 27.36 10.97 38.75
CA ASN A 81 28.03 9.70 39.00
C ASN A 81 27.42 8.55 38.17
N GLY A 82 26.40 8.82 37.35
CA GLY A 82 25.69 7.83 36.55
C GLY A 82 24.67 7.01 37.34
N LEU A 83 24.27 7.45 38.53
CA LEU A 83 23.23 6.79 39.32
C LEU A 83 21.84 7.34 38.98
N PRO A 84 20.79 6.51 38.98
CA PRO A 84 19.42 6.97 38.76
C PRO A 84 19.01 8.03 39.77
N ARG A 85 18.42 9.13 39.29
CA ARG A 85 17.75 10.14 40.14
C ARG A 85 16.39 9.67 40.63
#